data_AF-A0A928KKK3-F1
#
_entry.id   AF-A0A928KKK3-F1
#
_cell.length_a   1.000
_cell.length_b   1.000
_cell.length_c   1.000
_cell.angle_alpha   90.00
_cell.angle_beta   90.00
_cell.angle_gamma   90.00
#
_symmetry.space_group_name_H-M   'P 1'
#
loop_
_entity.id
_entity.type
_entity.pdbx_description
1 polymer ?
#
loop_
_entity_poly.entity_id
_entity_poly.type
_entity_poly.pdbx_seq_one_letter_code
_entity_poly.pdbx_strand_id
1 'polypeptide(L)'
;GVANALMIEEVIRFNASEAPAKMGTFSQYDHPHTLARYAEIADALNLGGNTDEEKMENLIKAINDLKAKVGIKDTIKDYGIDEADFLNRLDDMVEQAFDDQCTGANPRYPLMSEIKQMYLNAYYGNHFTETAKPTEKDIEIGAEVDAVKVIYRKGKKAEIK
;
A
#
# COMPACT_ATOMS: atom_id res chain seq x y z
N GLY A 1 0.05 6.02 -19.46
CA GLY A 1 -0.62 4.72 -19.65
C GLY A 1 0.17 3.60 -19.01
N VAL A 2 1.33 3.25 -19.58
CA VAL A 2 2.16 2.11 -19.14
C VAL A 2 2.52 2.15 -17.65
N ALA A 3 3.01 3.28 -17.14
CA ALA A 3 3.35 3.42 -15.71
C ALA A 3 2.15 3.12 -14.79
N ASN A 4 0.97 3.66 -15.11
CA ASN A 4 -0.25 3.37 -14.35
C ASN A 4 -0.60 1.88 -14.40
N ALA A 5 -0.44 1.23 -15.55
CA ALA A 5 -0.70 -0.21 -15.67
C ALA A 5 0.26 -1.07 -14.82
N LEU A 6 1.51 -0.64 -14.66
CA LEU A 6 2.49 -1.29 -13.79
C LEU A 6 2.18 -1.09 -12.30
N MET A 7 1.58 0.04 -11.94
CA MET A 7 1.31 0.39 -10.53
C MET A 7 -0.10 0.04 -10.05
N ILE A 8 -1.07 -0.14 -10.94
CA ILE A 8 -2.49 -0.22 -10.55
C ILE A 8 -2.79 -1.37 -9.60
N GLU A 9 -2.15 -2.53 -9.78
CA GLU A 9 -2.32 -3.67 -8.87
C GLU A 9 -1.77 -3.35 -7.48
N GLU A 10 -0.56 -2.80 -7.40
CA GLU A 10 0.05 -2.38 -6.14
C GLU A 10 -0.85 -1.40 -5.38
N VAL A 11 -1.38 -0.40 -6.10
CA VAL A 11 -2.25 0.63 -5.52
C VAL A 11 -3.58 0.07 -5.06
N ILE A 12 -4.18 -0.89 -5.79
CA ILE A 12 -5.42 -1.55 -5.36
C ILE A 12 -5.18 -2.30 -4.04
N ARG A 13 -4.13 -3.13 -3.99
CA ARG A 13 -3.78 -3.91 -2.79
C ARG A 13 -3.45 -3.00 -1.60
N PHE A 14 -2.70 -1.93 -1.84
CA PHE A 14 -2.37 -0.91 -0.85
C PHE A 14 -3.62 -0.20 -0.30
N ASN A 15 -4.54 0.21 -1.18
CA ASN A 15 -5.74 0.94 -0.78
C ASN A 15 -6.78 0.03 -0.13
N ALA A 16 -6.82 -1.27 -0.43
CA ALA A 16 -7.82 -2.20 0.08
C ALA A 16 -7.71 -2.52 1.59
N SER A 17 -6.65 -2.04 2.26
CA SER A 17 -6.49 -2.21 3.71
C SER A 17 -7.63 -1.54 4.49
N GLU A 18 -8.40 -2.32 5.25
CA GLU A 18 -9.48 -1.81 6.11
C GLU A 18 -8.96 -1.10 7.38
N ALA A 19 -7.69 -1.32 7.72
CA ALA A 19 -7.07 -0.74 8.90
C ALA A 19 -5.71 -0.08 8.58
N PRO A 20 -5.66 0.90 7.66
CA PRO A 20 -4.42 1.49 7.18
C PRO A 20 -3.67 2.24 8.29
N ALA A 21 -2.36 2.45 8.10
CA ALA A 21 -1.55 3.24 9.03
C ALA A 21 -2.00 4.71 9.11
N LYS A 22 -2.44 5.27 7.98
CA LYS A 22 -3.03 6.62 7.87
C LYS A 22 -4.23 6.58 6.91
N MET A 23 -5.39 7.02 7.39
CA MET A 23 -6.57 7.22 6.54
C MET A 23 -6.45 8.48 5.69
N GLY A 24 -7.20 8.53 4.60
CA GLY A 24 -7.35 9.73 3.77
C GLY A 24 -7.85 10.92 4.57
N THR A 25 -7.52 12.12 4.10
CA THR A 25 -7.72 13.39 4.84
C THR A 25 -9.03 14.09 4.48
N PHE A 26 -9.78 13.57 3.51
CA PHE A 26 -10.99 14.20 3.00
C PHE A 26 -12.14 14.06 4.00
N SER A 27 -12.84 15.17 4.31
CA SER A 27 -13.83 15.19 5.41
C SER A 27 -15.05 14.29 5.17
N GLN A 28 -15.37 14.01 3.90
CA GLN A 28 -16.46 13.10 3.52
C GLN A 28 -16.04 11.62 3.57
N TYR A 29 -14.75 11.32 3.76
CA TYR A 29 -14.25 9.97 3.94
C TYR A 29 -14.28 9.62 5.43
N ASP A 30 -15.36 8.97 5.83
CA ASP A 30 -15.70 8.71 7.24
C ASP A 30 -14.87 7.56 7.84
N HIS A 31 -14.68 6.47 7.10
CA HIS A 31 -13.86 5.32 7.48
C HIS A 31 -13.30 4.58 6.25
N PRO A 32 -12.25 3.74 6.42
CA PRO A 32 -11.74 2.90 5.35
C PRO A 32 -12.80 1.90 4.85
N HIS A 33 -13.24 2.05 3.60
CA HIS A 33 -14.24 1.19 2.94
C HIS A 33 -13.87 0.86 1.48
N THR A 34 -12.60 1.01 1.13
CA THR A 34 -12.04 0.83 -0.22
C THR A 34 -12.14 -0.60 -0.75
N LEU A 35 -11.99 -1.61 0.10
CA LEU A 35 -12.17 -3.02 -0.28
C LEU A 35 -13.57 -3.25 -0.86
N ALA A 36 -14.61 -2.81 -0.14
CA ALA A 36 -16.00 -2.87 -0.59
C ALA A 36 -16.19 -2.10 -1.91
N ARG A 37 -15.57 -0.91 -2.06
CA ARG A 37 -15.61 -0.15 -3.32
C ARG A 37 -15.00 -0.92 -4.51
N TYR A 38 -13.92 -1.66 -4.30
CA TYR A 38 -13.36 -2.53 -5.34
C TYR A 38 -14.25 -3.73 -5.65
N ALA A 39 -14.88 -4.31 -4.63
CA ALA A 39 -15.85 -5.38 -4.79
C ALA A 39 -17.08 -4.93 -5.61
N GLU A 40 -17.59 -3.72 -5.38
CA GLU A 40 -18.67 -3.12 -6.19
C GLU A 40 -18.28 -2.98 -7.67
N ILE A 41 -17.02 -2.63 -7.97
CA ILE A 41 -16.53 -2.56 -9.34
C ILE A 41 -16.51 -3.96 -9.97
N ALA A 42 -16.07 -4.97 -9.23
CA ALA A 42 -16.08 -6.35 -9.68
C ALA A 42 -17.51 -6.86 -9.97
N ASP A 43 -18.48 -6.49 -9.12
CA ASP A 43 -19.90 -6.81 -9.31
C ASP A 43 -20.46 -6.12 -10.56
N ALA A 44 -20.17 -4.83 -10.75
CA ALA A 44 -20.61 -4.08 -11.92
C ALA A 44 -20.06 -4.67 -13.24
N LEU A 45 -18.88 -5.28 -13.19
CA LEU A 45 -18.23 -5.96 -14.31
C LEU A 45 -18.61 -7.46 -14.41
N ASN A 46 -19.44 -7.98 -13.51
CA ASN A 46 -19.86 -9.38 -13.42
C ASN A 46 -18.67 -10.36 -13.32
N LEU A 47 -17.66 -10.03 -12.52
CA LEU A 47 -16.46 -10.87 -12.36
C LEU A 47 -16.63 -12.00 -11.33
N GLY A 48 -17.71 -11.98 -10.55
CA GLY A 48 -18.03 -12.99 -9.53
C GLY A 48 -17.18 -12.87 -8.25
N GLY A 49 -17.42 -13.78 -7.31
CA GLY A 49 -16.81 -13.82 -5.97
C GLY A 49 -17.87 -13.77 -4.86
N ASN A 50 -17.61 -14.46 -3.75
CA ASN A 50 -18.56 -14.55 -2.63
C ASN A 50 -18.22 -13.58 -1.49
N THR A 51 -16.96 -13.16 -1.39
CA THR A 51 -16.48 -12.15 -0.43
C THR A 51 -15.88 -10.96 -1.17
N ASP A 52 -15.72 -9.83 -0.48
CA ASP A 52 -15.16 -8.62 -1.08
C ASP A 52 -13.70 -8.82 -1.49
N GLU A 53 -12.94 -9.63 -0.74
CA GLU A 53 -11.57 -10.02 -1.09
C GLU A 53 -11.54 -10.87 -2.36
N GLU A 54 -12.40 -11.89 -2.47
CA GLU A 54 -12.49 -12.71 -3.68
C GLU A 54 -12.86 -11.86 -4.90
N LYS A 55 -13.80 -10.94 -4.74
CA LYS A 55 -14.22 -10.00 -5.80
C LYS A 55 -13.09 -9.07 -6.21
N MET A 56 -12.34 -8.53 -5.26
CA MET A 56 -11.16 -7.71 -5.53
C MET A 56 -10.08 -8.51 -6.27
N GLU A 57 -9.79 -9.74 -5.86
CA GLU A 57 -8.82 -10.59 -6.57
C GLU A 57 -9.28 -10.90 -8.01
N ASN A 58 -10.58 -11.12 -8.23
CA ASN A 58 -11.14 -11.28 -9.57
C ASN A 58 -10.99 -9.99 -10.41
N LEU A 59 -11.16 -8.81 -9.80
CA LEU A 59 -10.89 -7.52 -10.45
C LEU A 59 -9.42 -7.38 -10.84
N ILE A 60 -8.50 -7.66 -9.93
CA ILE A 60 -7.05 -7.64 -10.19
C ILE A 60 -6.70 -8.60 -11.33
N LYS A 61 -7.24 -9.82 -11.29
CA LYS A 61 -7.06 -10.80 -12.36
C LYS A 61 -7.54 -10.27 -13.70
N ALA A 62 -8.73 -9.68 -13.76
CA ALA A 62 -9.28 -9.11 -15.00
C ALA A 62 -8.40 -7.96 -15.55
N ILE A 63 -7.85 -7.12 -14.67
CA ILE A 63 -6.89 -6.07 -15.03
C ILE A 63 -5.59 -6.68 -15.58
N ASN A 64 -5.05 -7.71 -14.94
CA ASN A 64 -3.83 -8.39 -15.39
C ASN A 64 -4.04 -9.10 -16.74
N ASP A 65 -5.17 -9.78 -16.93
CA ASP A 65 -5.55 -10.38 -18.22
C ASP A 65 -5.65 -9.30 -19.32
N LEU A 66 -6.18 -8.11 -19.01
CA LEU A 66 -6.24 -7.00 -19.95
C LEU A 66 -4.84 -6.46 -20.28
N LYS A 67 -3.97 -6.25 -19.28
CA LYS A 67 -2.58 -5.82 -19.47
C LYS A 67 -1.84 -6.74 -20.43
N ALA A 68 -1.93 -8.05 -20.22
CA ALA A 68 -1.32 -9.04 -21.10
C ALA A 68 -1.87 -8.95 -22.54
N LYS A 69 -3.20 -8.85 -22.70
CA LYS A 69 -3.85 -8.72 -24.02
C LYS A 69 -3.41 -7.48 -24.80
N VAL A 70 -3.16 -6.36 -24.12
CA VAL A 70 -2.71 -5.12 -24.76
C VAL A 70 -1.18 -4.98 -24.82
N GLY A 71 -0.43 -6.01 -24.44
CA GLY A 71 1.03 -6.06 -24.57
C GLY A 71 1.80 -5.25 -23.52
N ILE A 72 1.19 -4.97 -22.37
CA ILE A 72 1.91 -4.40 -21.22
C ILE A 72 2.75 -5.52 -20.59
N LYS A 73 4.05 -5.29 -20.47
CA LYS A 73 4.96 -6.19 -19.74
C LYS A 73 4.68 -6.15 -18.24
N ASP A 74 5.02 -7.22 -17.54
CA ASP A 74 4.63 -7.42 -16.14
C ASP A 74 5.40 -6.52 -15.17
N THR A 75 6.69 -6.26 -15.44
CA THR A 75 7.55 -5.50 -14.53
C THR A 75 8.20 -4.29 -15.20
N ILE A 76 8.64 -3.31 -14.39
CA ILE A 76 9.47 -2.19 -14.88
C ILE A 76 10.77 -2.72 -15.49
N LYS A 77 11.37 -3.76 -14.88
CA LYS A 77 12.60 -4.40 -15.35
C LYS A 77 12.48 -4.94 -16.78
N ASP A 78 11.32 -5.50 -17.14
CA ASP A 78 11.10 -6.07 -18.48
C ASP A 78 11.11 -5.00 -19.60
N TYR A 79 11.00 -3.71 -19.25
CA TYR A 79 11.18 -2.60 -20.20
C TYR A 79 12.65 -2.24 -20.46
N GLY A 80 13.61 -2.94 -19.85
CA GLY A 80 15.03 -2.70 -20.05
C GLY A 80 15.59 -1.55 -19.22
N ILE A 81 14.93 -1.21 -18.12
CA ILE A 81 15.45 -0.24 -17.14
C ILE A 81 16.53 -0.94 -16.32
N ASP A 82 17.69 -0.30 -16.18
CA ASP A 82 18.79 -0.81 -15.39
C ASP A 82 18.49 -0.72 -13.88
N GLU A 83 18.91 -1.74 -13.14
CA GLU A 83 18.62 -1.85 -11.71
C GLU A 83 19.37 -0.79 -10.89
N ALA A 84 20.62 -0.49 -11.24
CA ALA A 84 21.37 0.53 -10.53
C ALA A 84 20.80 1.92 -10.82
N ASP A 85 20.42 2.23 -12.06
CA ASP A 85 19.74 3.50 -12.38
C ASP A 85 18.41 3.64 -11.64
N PHE A 86 17.60 2.57 -11.62
CA PHE A 86 16.33 2.56 -10.89
C PHE A 86 16.51 2.82 -9.39
N LEU A 87 17.41 2.07 -8.74
CA LEU A 87 17.66 2.20 -7.30
C LEU A 87 18.26 3.56 -6.94
N ASN A 88 19.15 4.12 -7.77
CA ASN A 88 19.74 5.43 -7.55
C ASN A 88 18.69 6.56 -7.62
N ARG A 89 17.62 6.38 -8.38
CA ARG A 89 16.55 7.38 -8.57
C ARG A 89 15.32 7.12 -7.70
N LEU A 90 15.27 5.98 -7.01
CA LEU A 90 14.09 5.52 -6.29
C LEU A 90 13.66 6.50 -5.19
N ASP A 91 14.60 7.01 -4.41
CA ASP A 91 14.28 7.92 -3.30
C ASP A 91 13.70 9.26 -3.81
N ASP A 92 14.26 9.82 -4.88
CA ASP A 92 13.74 11.02 -5.53
C ASP A 92 12.33 10.78 -6.11
N MET A 93 12.09 9.62 -6.74
CA MET A 93 10.76 9.26 -7.26
C MET A 93 9.72 9.12 -6.14
N VAL A 94 10.13 8.59 -4.98
CA VAL A 94 9.26 8.44 -3.81
C VAL A 94 8.87 9.80 -3.24
N GLU A 95 9.82 10.74 -3.11
CA GLU A 95 9.55 12.09 -2.63
C GLU A 95 8.61 12.82 -3.60
N GLN A 96 8.88 12.76 -4.90
CA GLN A 96 8.02 13.35 -5.93
C GLN A 96 6.61 12.78 -5.92
N ALA A 97 6.45 11.46 -5.74
CA ALA A 97 5.13 10.83 -5.65
C ALA A 97 4.39 11.23 -4.37
N PHE A 98 5.10 11.41 -3.25
CA PHE A 98 4.50 11.87 -2.00
C PHE A 98 3.99 13.32 -2.10
N ASP A 99 4.76 14.19 -2.76
CA ASP A 99 4.43 15.61 -2.93
C ASP A 99 3.49 15.92 -4.11
N ASP A 100 3.14 14.91 -4.91
CA ASP A 100 2.21 15.06 -6.03
C ASP A 100 0.82 15.46 -5.55
N GLN A 101 0.19 16.39 -6.27
CA GLN A 101 -1.14 16.93 -5.91
C GLN A 101 -2.25 15.86 -5.94
N CYS A 102 -2.06 14.76 -6.67
CA CYS A 102 -3.01 13.66 -6.72
C CYS A 102 -2.99 12.82 -5.42
N THR A 103 -1.86 12.78 -4.71
CA THR A 103 -1.69 11.94 -3.51
C THR A 103 -2.63 12.35 -2.38
N GLY A 104 -2.92 13.65 -2.26
CA GLY A 104 -3.85 14.17 -1.25
C GLY A 104 -5.29 13.64 -1.39
N ALA A 105 -5.68 13.17 -2.57
CA ALA A 105 -7.00 12.59 -2.83
C ALA A 105 -7.04 11.06 -2.65
N ASN A 106 -5.91 10.41 -2.35
CA ASN A 106 -5.89 8.96 -2.18
C ASN A 106 -6.60 8.55 -0.86
N PRO A 107 -7.44 7.49 -0.86
CA PRO A 107 -8.20 7.07 0.33
C PRO A 107 -7.33 6.60 1.49
N ARG A 108 -6.08 6.21 1.22
CA ARG A 108 -5.03 5.96 2.20
C ARG A 108 -3.92 6.99 2.04
N TYR A 109 -3.60 7.76 3.07
CA TYR A 109 -2.50 8.71 2.96
C TYR A 109 -1.17 7.95 3.09
N PRO A 110 -0.34 7.88 2.04
CA PRO A 110 0.80 6.97 2.04
C PRO A 110 1.94 7.43 2.94
N LEU A 111 2.73 6.48 3.42
CA LEU A 111 4.09 6.72 3.90
C LEU A 111 5.07 6.62 2.74
N MET A 112 6.16 7.39 2.77
CA MET A 112 7.25 7.27 1.78
C MET A 112 7.79 5.83 1.70
N SER A 113 7.87 5.12 2.83
CA SER A 113 8.27 3.70 2.87
C SER A 113 7.32 2.78 2.12
N GLU A 114 6.01 3.05 2.15
CA GLU A 114 4.99 2.26 1.45
C GLU A 114 5.06 2.51 -0.07
N ILE A 115 5.24 3.77 -0.49
CA ILE A 115 5.47 4.13 -1.89
C ILE A 115 6.74 3.46 -2.41
N LYS A 116 7.83 3.52 -1.64
CA LYS A 116 9.10 2.88 -1.98
C LYS A 116 8.92 1.36 -2.17
N GLN A 117 8.17 0.72 -1.29
CA GLN A 117 7.89 -0.71 -1.40
C GLN A 117 7.08 -1.04 -2.67
N MET A 118 6.04 -0.26 -3.00
CA MET A 118 5.27 -0.47 -4.23
C MET A 118 6.14 -0.31 -5.49
N TYR A 119 7.05 0.66 -5.53
CA TYR A 119 8.00 0.79 -6.64
C TYR A 119 8.93 -0.42 -6.77
N LEU A 120 9.47 -0.92 -5.66
CA LEU A 120 10.31 -2.13 -5.66
C LEU A 120 9.52 -3.35 -6.14
N ASN A 121 8.28 -3.49 -5.68
CA ASN A 121 7.40 -4.57 -6.12
C ASN A 121 7.15 -4.53 -7.62
N ALA A 122 6.78 -3.37 -8.16
CA ALA A 122 6.58 -3.17 -9.59
C ALA A 122 7.86 -3.40 -10.43
N TYR A 123 9.04 -3.17 -9.83
CA TYR A 123 10.31 -3.44 -10.50
C TYR A 123 10.66 -4.93 -10.54
N TYR A 124 10.47 -5.65 -9.43
CA TYR A 124 10.87 -7.06 -9.31
C TYR A 124 9.75 -8.08 -9.60
N GLY A 125 8.50 -7.64 -9.80
CA GLY A 125 7.36 -8.51 -10.04
C GLY A 125 6.78 -9.13 -8.76
N ASN A 126 6.85 -8.40 -7.65
CA ASN A 126 6.16 -8.77 -6.40
C ASN A 126 4.87 -7.96 -6.25
N HIS A 127 4.13 -8.22 -5.17
CA HIS A 127 2.90 -7.49 -4.86
C HIS A 127 2.87 -6.91 -3.46
N PHE A 128 2.21 -5.77 -3.31
CA PHE A 128 2.03 -5.12 -2.01
C PHE A 128 1.29 -6.05 -1.06
N THR A 129 1.90 -6.30 0.09
CA THR A 129 1.30 -7.02 1.20
C THR A 129 1.30 -6.10 2.42
N GLU A 130 0.17 -6.07 3.13
CA GLU A 130 0.09 -5.29 4.35
C GLU A 130 1.06 -5.85 5.38
N THR A 131 1.90 -4.98 5.95
CA THR A 131 2.78 -5.40 7.04
C THR A 131 1.93 -5.59 8.30
N ALA A 132 2.01 -6.76 8.92
CA ALA A 132 1.30 -7.03 10.16
C ALA A 132 1.67 -5.97 11.21
N LYS A 133 0.65 -5.36 11.84
CA LYS A 133 0.90 -4.40 12.93
C LYS A 133 1.66 -5.12 14.05
N PRO A 134 2.66 -4.48 14.66
CA PRO A 134 3.35 -5.03 15.82
C PRO A 134 2.32 -5.40 16.89
N THR A 135 2.36 -6.64 17.35
CA THR A 135 1.53 -7.11 18.45
C THR A 135 2.06 -6.54 19.78
N GLU A 136 1.29 -6.64 20.86
CA GLU A 136 1.75 -6.20 22.19
C GLU A 136 3.12 -6.81 22.57
N LYS A 137 3.38 -8.04 22.12
CA LYS A 137 4.67 -8.73 22.33
C LYS A 137 5.84 -8.08 21.60
N ASP A 138 5.60 -7.53 20.41
CA ASP A 138 6.63 -6.85 19.61
C ASP A 138 6.97 -5.47 20.19
N ILE A 139 6.00 -4.83 20.85
CA ILE A 139 6.16 -3.55 21.55
C ILE A 139 7.01 -3.72 22.83
N GLU A 140 6.90 -4.86 23.53
CA GLU A 140 7.72 -5.15 24.71
C GLU A 140 9.20 -5.29 24.35
N ILE A 141 9.51 -5.93 23.23
CA ILE A 141 10.89 -6.09 22.72
C ILE A 141 11.46 -4.74 22.29
N GLY A 142 10.68 -3.91 21.56
CA GLY A 142 11.10 -2.57 21.14
C GLY A 142 11.27 -1.57 22.31
N ALA A 143 10.57 -1.78 23.42
CA ALA A 143 10.69 -0.93 24.60
C ALA A 143 11.97 -1.19 25.41
N GLU A 144 12.50 -2.42 25.42
CA GLU A 144 13.79 -2.70 26.09
C GLU A 144 14.97 -2.00 25.41
N VAL A 145 14.91 -1.81 24.09
CA VAL A 145 15.96 -1.16 23.30
C VAL A 145 15.92 0.38 23.39
N ASP A 146 14.77 0.96 23.71
CA ASP A 146 14.54 2.41 23.71
C ASP A 146 14.38 2.94 25.15
N ALA A 147 15.53 3.14 25.82
CA ALA A 147 15.63 3.45 27.25
C ALA A 147 14.80 4.68 27.69
N VAL A 148 14.49 5.60 26.78
CA VAL A 148 13.70 6.82 27.05
C VAL A 148 12.21 6.48 27.31
N LYS A 149 11.65 5.50 26.60
CA LYS A 149 10.23 5.10 26.75
C LYS A 149 9.98 4.29 28.02
N VAL A 150 10.97 3.53 28.48
CA VAL A 150 10.92 2.76 29.73
C VAL A 150 10.79 3.69 30.94
N ILE A 151 11.52 4.81 30.95
CA ILE A 151 11.51 5.78 32.04
C ILE A 151 10.14 6.46 32.15
N TYR A 152 9.57 6.89 31.02
CA TYR A 152 8.25 7.55 31.00
C TYR A 152 7.12 6.62 31.50
N ARG A 153 7.17 5.33 31.15
CA ARG A 153 6.19 4.33 31.62
C ARG A 153 6.33 4.01 33.11
N LYS A 154 7.55 3.99 33.65
CA LYS A 154 7.79 3.81 35.10
C LYS A 154 7.29 5.01 35.91
N GLY A 155 7.46 6.24 35.41
CA GLY A 155 6.94 7.45 36.06
C GLY A 155 5.41 7.44 36.19
N LYS A 156 4.70 7.07 35.12
CA LYS A 156 3.23 7.06 35.10
C LYS A 156 2.60 6.00 36.02
N LYS A 157 3.28 4.86 36.25
CA LYS A 157 2.84 3.84 37.22
C LYS A 157 3.08 4.24 38.68
N ALA A 158 3.99 5.19 38.94
CA ALA A 158 4.24 5.70 40.29
C ALA A 158 3.22 6.77 40.73
N GLU A 159 2.57 7.45 39.78
CA GLU A 159 1.54 8.48 40.04
C GLU A 159 0.12 7.93 40.20
N ILE A 160 -0.09 6.64 39.94
CA ILE A 160 -1.35 5.94 40.20
C ILE A 160 -1.13 4.95 41.35
N LYS A 161 -0.89 5.50 42.54
CA LYS A 161 -1.03 4.82 43.82
C LYS A 161 -1.54 5.81 44.86
#